data_AF-A0A101WRZ1-F1
#
_entry.id   AF-A0A101WRZ1-F1
#
_cell.length_a   1.000
_cell.length_b   1.000
_cell.length_c   1.000
_cell.angle_alpha   90.00
_cell.angle_beta   90.00
_cell.angle_gamma   90.00
#
_symmetry.space_group_name_H-M   'P 1'
#
loop_
_entity.id
_entity.type
_entity.pdbx_description
1 polymer ?
#
loop_
_entity_poly.entity_id
_entity_poly.type
_entity_poly.pdbx_seq_one_letter_code
_entity_poly.pdbx_strand_id
1 'polypeptide(L)'
;MDEQELELFKEVQDSVQSCKPNCGCKICPHGGKGFIEDSLFIVKRHKIIWVVILFDGTIAFKEVAPEWLEIFSEIVVDSPSIFVVFDRCHKIVEWITHQDKVLPD
;
A
#
# COMPACT_ATOMS: atom_id res chain seq x y z
N MET A 1 16.25 8.90 -0.12
CA MET A 1 15.14 9.25 -0.99
C MET A 1 15.60 10.44 -1.79
N ASP A 2 15.60 10.34 -3.11
CA ASP A 2 15.90 11.50 -3.96
C ASP A 2 14.70 12.46 -4.03
N GLU A 3 14.85 13.58 -4.75
CA GLU A 3 13.83 14.62 -4.84
C GLU A 3 12.54 14.13 -5.52
N GLN A 4 12.66 13.28 -6.55
CA GLN A 4 11.51 12.71 -7.27
C GLN A 4 10.72 11.75 -6.40
N GLU A 5 11.42 10.92 -5.62
CA GLU A 5 10.81 9.99 -4.68
C GLU A 5 10.11 10.72 -3.52
N LEU A 6 10.69 11.82 -3.03
CA LEU A 6 10.07 12.66 -2.01
C LEU A 6 8.80 13.34 -2.52
N GLU A 7 8.81 13.83 -3.77
CA GLU A 7 7.63 14.42 -4.40
C GLU A 7 6.52 13.39 -4.57
N LEU A 8 6.84 12.18 -5.05
CA LEU A 8 5.87 11.10 -5.18
C LEU A 8 5.26 10.72 -3.82
N PHE A 9 6.10 10.58 -2.78
CA PHE A 9 5.63 10.27 -1.43
C PHE A 9 4.63 11.34 -0.94
N LYS A 10 4.98 12.63 -1.09
CA LYS A 10 4.09 13.74 -0.70
C LYS A 10 2.78 13.71 -1.48
N GLU A 11 2.84 13.48 -2.79
CA GLU A 11 1.62 13.39 -3.61
C GLU A 11 0.69 12.26 -3.17
N VAL A 12 1.25 11.10 -2.81
CA VAL A 12 0.50 9.97 -2.26
C VAL A 12 -0.07 10.34 -0.90
N GLN A 13 0.74 10.92 -0.02
CA GLN A 13 0.33 11.36 1.31
C GLN A 13 -0.84 12.36 1.25
N ASP A 14 -0.75 13.40 0.43
CA ASP A 14 -1.80 14.40 0.25
C ASP A 14 -3.10 13.75 -0.22
N SER A 15 -3.00 12.79 -1.13
CA SER A 15 -4.16 12.06 -1.66
C SER A 15 -4.79 11.18 -0.57
N VAL A 16 -3.99 10.48 0.24
CA VAL A 16 -4.50 9.71 1.39
C VAL A 16 -5.16 10.64 2.40
N GLN A 17 -4.55 11.77 2.73
CA GLN A 17 -5.09 12.73 3.70
C GLN A 17 -6.40 13.37 3.22
N SER A 18 -6.61 13.49 1.90
CA SER A 18 -7.88 13.97 1.34
C SER A 18 -9.07 13.04 1.62
N CYS A 19 -8.83 11.71 1.64
CA CYS A 19 -9.86 10.71 1.92
C CYS A 19 -9.88 10.27 3.40
N LYS A 20 -8.72 10.34 4.06
CA LYS A 20 -8.48 9.94 5.46
C LYS A 20 -7.66 11.00 6.19
N PRO A 21 -8.28 12.11 6.61
CA PRO A 21 -7.58 13.26 7.20
C PRO A 21 -6.87 12.94 8.53
N ASN A 22 -7.29 11.89 9.24
CA ASN A 22 -6.69 11.44 10.49
C ASN A 22 -5.55 10.42 10.29
N CYS A 23 -5.18 10.10 9.05
CA CYS A 23 -4.07 9.19 8.79
C CYS A 23 -2.75 9.86 9.21
N GLY A 24 -2.05 9.25 10.18
CA GLY A 24 -0.81 9.80 10.74
C GLY A 24 0.35 9.89 9.75
N CYS A 25 0.25 9.24 8.59
CA CYS A 25 1.19 9.31 7.45
C CYS A 25 2.66 9.37 7.91
N LYS A 26 3.06 8.44 8.77
CA LYS A 26 4.37 8.49 9.42
C LYS A 26 5.47 8.20 8.40
N ILE A 27 6.51 9.02 8.39
CA ILE A 27 7.73 8.77 7.61
C ILE A 27 8.60 7.74 8.32
N CYS A 28 9.07 6.74 7.58
CA CYS A 28 9.90 5.64 8.05
C CYS A 28 11.22 5.61 7.25
N PRO A 29 12.27 6.32 7.71
CA PRO A 29 13.50 6.54 6.93
C PRO A 29 14.34 5.27 6.70
N HIS A 30 14.05 4.18 7.41
CA HIS A 30 14.71 2.88 7.26
C HIS A 30 13.85 1.85 6.52
N GLY A 31 12.70 2.26 5.98
CA GLY A 31 11.67 1.34 5.55
C GLY A 31 10.98 0.67 6.74
N GLY A 32 10.25 -0.41 6.47
CA GLY A 32 9.50 -1.09 7.50
C GLY A 32 8.67 -2.24 6.98
N LYS A 33 7.85 -2.77 7.86
CA LYS A 33 6.97 -3.90 7.58
C LYS A 33 5.79 -3.93 8.54
N GLY A 34 4.67 -4.49 8.12
CA GLY A 34 3.50 -4.61 8.98
C GLY A 34 2.27 -5.11 8.23
N PHE A 35 1.19 -5.31 8.98
CA PHE A 35 -0.11 -5.67 8.44
C PHE A 35 -0.86 -4.44 7.95
N ILE A 36 -1.53 -4.59 6.81
CA ILE A 36 -2.44 -3.59 6.26
C ILE A 36 -3.66 -3.49 7.16
N GLU A 37 -3.96 -2.28 7.62
CA GLU A 37 -5.23 -1.91 8.24
C GLU A 37 -6.25 -1.51 7.16
N ASP A 38 -5.81 -0.74 6.16
CA ASP A 38 -6.65 -0.34 5.03
C ASP A 38 -5.83 -0.10 3.76
N SER A 39 -6.46 -0.11 2.59
CA SER A 39 -5.81 0.19 1.32
C SER A 39 -6.68 0.97 0.35
N LEU A 40 -6.03 1.72 -0.55
CA LEU A 40 -6.64 2.59 -1.54
C LEU A 40 -5.97 2.40 -2.89
N PHE A 41 -6.73 2.54 -3.97
CA PHE A 41 -6.17 2.73 -5.30
C PHE A 41 -6.26 4.20 -5.71
N ILE A 42 -5.12 4.79 -6.04
CA ILE A 42 -5.02 6.18 -6.47
C ILE A 42 -4.61 6.19 -7.95
N VAL A 43 -5.41 6.84 -8.79
CA VAL A 43 -5.09 7.02 -10.22
C VAL A 43 -4.62 8.45 -10.44
N LYS A 44 -3.36 8.62 -10.85
CA LYS A 44 -2.76 9.94 -11.07
C LYS A 44 -1.72 9.90 -12.18
N ARG A 45 -1.72 10.89 -13.09
CA ARG A 45 -0.76 10.99 -14.21
C ARG A 45 -0.59 9.66 -14.99
N HIS A 46 -1.71 8.98 -15.26
CA HIS A 46 -1.76 7.66 -15.94
C HIS A 46 -1.11 6.48 -15.18
N LYS A 47 -0.81 6.67 -13.90
CA LYS A 47 -0.31 5.61 -13.02
C LYS A 47 -1.39 5.20 -12.04
N ILE A 48 -1.45 3.90 -11.75
CA ILE A 48 -2.28 3.35 -10.68
C ILE A 48 -1.34 3.06 -9.51
N ILE A 49 -1.66 3.61 -8.35
CA ILE A 49 -0.87 3.44 -7.14
C ILE A 49 -1.74 2.72 -6.12
N TRP A 50 -1.33 1.51 -5.76
CA TRP A 50 -1.89 0.81 -4.61
C TRP A 50 -1.22 1.35 -3.36
N VAL A 51 -1.98 1.98 -2.50
CA VAL A 51 -1.52 2.58 -1.25
C VAL A 51 -2.08 1.80 -0.09
N VAL A 52 -1.25 1.50 0.89
CA VAL A 52 -1.62 0.72 2.07
C VAL A 52 -1.31 1.53 3.32
N ILE A 53 -2.21 1.47 4.28
CA ILE A 53 -2.09 2.07 5.60
C ILE A 53 -1.92 0.92 6.57
N LEU A 54 -0.82 0.92 7.32
CA LEU A 54 -0.55 -0.08 8.34
C LEU A 54 -1.22 0.31 9.66
N PHE A 55 -1.44 -0.66 10.55
CA PHE A 55 -2.04 -0.46 11.87
C PHE A 55 -1.30 0.56 12.76
N ASP A 56 -0.03 0.86 12.48
CA ASP A 56 0.74 1.88 13.19
C ASP A 56 0.64 3.29 12.56
N GLY A 57 -0.22 3.45 11.54
CA GLY A 57 -0.44 4.67 10.78
C GLY A 57 0.61 4.95 9.70
N THR A 58 1.56 4.04 9.48
CA THR A 58 2.55 4.16 8.39
C THR A 58 1.89 3.90 7.04
N ILE A 59 2.26 4.67 6.03
CA ILE A 59 1.82 4.43 4.64
C ILE A 59 2.92 3.70 3.87
N ALA A 60 2.56 2.76 3.02
CA ALA A 60 3.42 2.25 1.96
C ALA A 60 2.65 2.20 0.64
N PHE A 61 3.35 2.15 -0.49
CA PHE A 61 2.67 2.12 -1.78
C PHE A 61 3.42 1.36 -2.86
N LYS A 62 2.69 0.94 -3.89
CA LYS A 62 3.21 0.28 -5.08
C LYS A 62 2.57 0.88 -6.32
N GLU A 63 3.37 1.26 -7.30
CA GLU A 63 2.85 1.49 -8.66
C GLU A 63 2.47 0.13 -9.26
N VAL A 64 1.22 0.00 -9.69
CA VAL A 64 0.65 -1.23 -10.25
C VAL A 64 0.13 -0.97 -11.66
N ALA A 65 0.20 -1.99 -12.50
CA ALA A 65 -0.35 -1.94 -13.85
C ALA A 65 -1.83 -2.38 -13.83
N PRO A 66 -2.64 -2.04 -14.85
CA PRO A 66 -4.00 -2.55 -14.97
C PRO A 66 -4.08 -4.08 -14.88
N GLU A 67 -3.15 -4.79 -15.51
CA GLU A 67 -3.08 -6.26 -15.48
C GLU A 67 -2.83 -6.79 -14.06
N TRP A 68 -2.11 -6.03 -13.23
CA TRP A 68 -1.92 -6.37 -11.82
C TRP A 68 -3.24 -6.29 -11.05
N LEU A 69 -4.07 -5.28 -11.32
CA LEU A 69 -5.41 -5.19 -10.71
C LEU A 69 -6.29 -6.36 -11.13
N GLU A 70 -6.27 -6.72 -12.42
CA GLU A 70 -7.05 -7.84 -12.95
C GLU A 70 -6.69 -9.16 -12.26
N ILE A 71 -5.41 -9.38 -11.95
CA ILE A 71 -4.93 -10.63 -11.35
C ILE A 71 -5.06 -10.64 -9.83
N PHE A 72 -4.77 -9.52 -9.16
CA PHE A 72 -4.56 -9.50 -7.70
C PHE A 72 -5.59 -8.71 -6.90
N SER A 73 -6.49 -7.94 -7.53
CA SER A 73 -7.44 -7.11 -6.78
C SER A 73 -8.38 -7.94 -5.90
N GLU A 74 -8.89 -9.07 -6.39
CA GLU A 74 -9.70 -10.00 -5.59
C GLU A 74 -8.91 -10.49 -4.37
N ILE A 75 -7.65 -10.90 -4.56
CA ILE A 75 -6.78 -11.32 -3.46
C ILE A 75 -6.58 -10.19 -2.44
N VAL A 76 -6.43 -8.94 -2.89
CA VAL A 76 -6.27 -7.79 -1.99
C VAL A 76 -7.53 -7.51 -1.18
N VAL A 77 -8.71 -7.68 -1.80
CA VAL A 77 -10.00 -7.38 -1.17
C VAL A 77 -10.46 -8.51 -0.25
N ASP A 78 -10.29 -9.76 -0.67
CA ASP A 78 -10.84 -10.93 0.02
C ASP A 78 -9.89 -11.52 1.06
N SER A 79 -8.60 -11.15 1.02
CA SER A 79 -7.62 -11.68 1.97
C SER A 79 -7.92 -11.19 3.40
N PRO A 80 -8.03 -12.09 4.40
CA PRO A 80 -8.31 -11.71 5.78
C PRO A 80 -7.20 -10.86 6.40
N SER A 81 -5.97 -10.99 5.91
CA SER A 81 -4.85 -10.12 6.28
C SER A 81 -3.78 -10.10 5.21
N ILE A 82 -3.13 -8.95 5.05
CA ILE A 82 -2.02 -8.79 4.12
C ILE A 82 -0.85 -8.16 4.89
N PHE A 83 0.32 -8.78 4.78
CA PHE A 83 1.56 -8.28 5.33
C PHE A 83 2.40 -7.66 4.22
N VAL A 84 3.03 -6.51 4.48
CA VAL A 84 3.90 -5.84 3.50
C VAL A 84 5.27 -5.54 4.08
N VAL A 85 6.27 -5.48 3.20
CA VAL A 85 7.59 -4.92 3.47
C VAL A 85 7.82 -3.79 2.47
N PHE A 86 8.33 -2.66 2.96
CA PHE A 86 8.59 -1.48 2.15
C PHE A 86 9.97 -0.89 2.44
N ASP A 87 10.53 -0.25 1.42
CA ASP A 87 11.85 0.37 1.50
C ASP A 87 11.82 1.76 2.16
N ARG A 88 12.99 2.41 2.26
CA ARG A 88 13.12 3.77 2.81
C ARG A 88 12.34 4.86 2.07
N CYS A 89 11.83 4.55 0.88
CA CYS A 89 11.02 5.43 0.04
C CYS A 89 9.54 5.05 0.12
N HIS A 90 9.16 4.20 1.08
CA HIS A 90 7.81 3.70 1.27
C HIS A 90 7.28 2.85 0.10
N LYS A 91 8.16 2.41 -0.80
CA LYS A 91 7.78 1.53 -1.91
C LYS A 91 7.68 0.10 -1.40
N ILE A 92 6.54 -0.54 -1.65
CA ILE A 92 6.31 -1.95 -1.30
C ILE A 92 7.19 -2.82 -2.18
N VAL A 93 8.11 -3.54 -1.53
CA VAL A 93 9.04 -4.47 -2.18
C VAL A 93 8.56 -5.91 -2.07
N GLU A 94 7.74 -6.23 -1.07
CA GLU A 94 7.16 -7.55 -0.84
C GLU A 94 5.78 -7.40 -0.18
N TRP A 95 4.85 -8.27 -0.55
CA TRP A 95 3.56 -8.39 0.10
C TRP A 95 3.15 -9.87 0.13
N ILE A 96 2.50 -10.28 1.22
CA ILE A 96 2.13 -11.66 1.51
C ILE A 96 0.68 -11.64 1.98
N THR A 97 -0.17 -12.47 1.37
CA THR A 97 -1.57 -12.62 1.78
C THR A 97 -1.76 -13.90 2.56
N HIS A 98 -2.58 -13.84 3.60
CA HIS A 98 -3.01 -15.04 4.29
C HIS A 98 -4.12 -15.71 3.47
N GLN A 99 -3.96 -16.99 3.16
CA GLN A 99 -4.98 -17.76 2.45
C GLN A 99 -5.55 -18.82 3.39
N ASP A 100 -6.74 -18.58 3.92
CA ASP A 100 -7.46 -19.58 4.70
C ASP A 100 -7.87 -20.73 3.77
N LYS A 101 -7.32 -21.92 4.04
CA LYS A 101 -7.70 -23.14 3.32
C LYS A 101 -8.78 -23.87 4.10
N VAL A 102 -10.01 -23.84 3.58
CA VAL A 102 -11.10 -24.67 4.11
C VAL A 102 -10.97 -26.06 3.47
N LEU A 103 -10.95 -27.13 4.28
CA LEU A 103 -11.01 -28.48 3.77
C LEU A 103 -12.41 -28.71 3.16
N PRO A 104 -12.53 -29.33 1.97
CA PRO A 104 -13.82 -29.77 1.47
C PRO A 104 -14.46 -30.77 2.45
N ASP A 105 -15.77 -30.63 2.68
CA ASP A 105 -16.58 -31.60 3.44
C ASP A 105 -16.60 -32.99 2.78
#